data_AF-A0A969PSK9-F1
#
_entry.id   AF-A0A969PSK9-F1
#
_cell.length_a   1.000
_cell.length_b   1.000
_cell.length_c   1.000
_cell.angle_alpha   90.00
_cell.angle_beta   90.00
_cell.angle_gamma   90.00
#
_symmetry.space_group_name_H-M   'P 1'
#
loop_
_entity.id
_entity.type
_entity.pdbx_description
1 polymer ?
#
loop_
_entity_poly.entity_id
_entity_poly.type
_entity_poly.pdbx_seq_one_letter_code
_entity_poly.pdbx_strand_id
1 'polypeptide(L)'
;MPERQLINGMGYYRCPDGELHPSVTTVLSETKSEAEKEAIKQWRESVGEVKAMEGANRGTEIHALCENYFDRYFGLTTEIDRFKSQI
;
A
#
# COMPACT_ATOMS: atom_id res chain seq x y z
N MET A 1 6.32 -12.36 1.82
CA MET A 1 5.44 -11.45 2.59
C MET A 1 4.14 -12.18 2.85
N PRO A 2 3.44 -11.91 3.96
CA PRO A 2 2.11 -12.46 4.17
C PRO A 2 1.19 -12.05 3.01
N GLU A 3 0.30 -12.96 2.61
CA GLU A 3 -0.64 -12.72 1.52
C GLU A 3 -1.54 -11.53 1.88
N ARG A 4 -1.57 -10.52 1.00
CA ARG A 4 -2.51 -9.40 1.13
C ARG A 4 -3.87 -9.82 0.57
N GLN A 5 -4.90 -9.72 1.39
CA GLN A 5 -6.28 -9.98 0.99
C GLN A 5 -7.07 -8.67 1.03
N LEU A 6 -7.96 -8.46 0.05
CA LEU A 6 -8.86 -7.30 0.01
C LEU A 6 -10.22 -7.70 0.57
N ILE A 7 -10.66 -7.05 1.64
CA ILE A 7 -11.97 -7.23 2.25
C ILE A 7 -12.68 -5.89 2.21
N ASN A 8 -13.79 -5.79 1.46
CA ASN A 8 -14.53 -4.53 1.24
C ASN A 8 -13.65 -3.36 0.74
N GLY A 9 -12.68 -3.66 -0.12
CA GLY A 9 -11.73 -2.65 -0.63
C GLY A 9 -10.62 -2.23 0.33
N MET A 10 -10.62 -2.76 1.57
CA MET A 10 -9.57 -2.55 2.56
C MET A 10 -8.54 -3.68 2.51
N GLY A 11 -7.26 -3.34 2.71
CA GLY A 11 -6.18 -4.31 2.72
C GLY A 11 -6.03 -4.98 4.07
N TYR A 12 -5.91 -6.30 4.08
CA TYR A 12 -5.58 -7.10 5.26
C TYR A 12 -4.40 -8.01 4.97
N TYR A 13 -3.63 -8.33 5.99
CA TYR A 13 -2.56 -9.31 5.96
C TYR A 13 -2.91 -10.48 6.87
N ARG A 14 -2.71 -11.69 6.35
CA ARG A 14 -2.79 -12.91 7.14
C ARG A 14 -1.47 -13.11 7.88
N CYS A 15 -1.50 -13.02 9.20
CA CYS A 15 -0.34 -13.27 10.04
C CYS A 15 -0.11 -14.78 10.24
N PRO A 16 1.11 -15.20 10.64
CA PRO A 16 1.42 -16.63 10.87
C PRO A 16 0.57 -17.31 11.96
N ASP A 17 -0.01 -16.52 12.87
CA ASP A 17 -0.99 -16.94 13.88
C ASP A 17 -2.38 -17.26 13.31
N GLY A 18 -2.61 -16.96 12.02
CA GLY A 18 -3.88 -17.16 11.33
C GLY A 18 -4.84 -15.97 11.41
N GLU A 19 -4.51 -14.93 12.19
CA GLU A 19 -5.33 -13.73 12.32
C GLU A 19 -5.18 -12.78 11.12
N LEU A 20 -6.23 -11.99 10.90
CA LEU A 20 -6.25 -10.98 9.84
C LEU A 20 -6.03 -9.60 10.46
N HIS A 21 -4.92 -8.96 10.10
CA HIS A 21 -4.63 -7.61 10.55
C HIS A 21 -4.85 -6.61 9.41
N PRO A 22 -5.50 -5.46 9.67
CA PRO A 22 -5.66 -4.43 8.68
C PRO A 22 -4.29 -3.86 8.28
N SER A 23 -4.17 -3.43 7.02
CA SER A 23 -2.99 -2.69 6.58
C SER A 23 -2.93 -1.33 7.30
N VAL A 24 -1.72 -0.79 7.42
CA VAL A 24 -1.53 0.57 7.96
C VAL A 24 -2.38 1.58 7.21
N THR A 25 -2.47 1.46 5.87
CA THR A 25 -3.32 2.33 5.04
C THR A 25 -4.81 2.18 5.36
N THR A 26 -5.28 0.98 5.70
CA THR A 26 -6.65 0.75 6.15
C THR A 26 -6.92 1.42 7.48
N VAL A 27 -6.05 1.23 8.48
CA VAL A 27 -6.19 1.91 9.78
C VAL A 27 -6.24 3.42 9.60
N LEU A 28 -5.32 3.98 8.82
CA LEU A 28 -5.28 5.42 8.55
C LEU A 28 -6.51 5.92 7.79
N SER A 29 -7.10 5.11 6.91
CA SER A 29 -8.34 5.47 6.19
C SER A 29 -9.53 5.51 7.13
N GLU A 30 -9.67 4.52 8.02
CA GLU A 30 -10.76 4.41 8.98
C GLU A 30 -10.69 5.51 10.05
N THR A 31 -9.48 5.86 10.51
CA THR A 31 -9.27 6.85 11.58
C THR A 31 -9.27 8.31 11.09
N LYS A 32 -9.45 8.57 9.79
CA LYS A 32 -9.56 9.93 9.27
C LYS A 32 -10.77 10.65 9.83
N SER A 33 -10.63 11.94 10.09
CA SER A 33 -11.78 12.78 10.44
C SER A 33 -12.73 12.90 9.24
N GLU A 34 -14.02 13.09 9.51
CA GLU A 34 -15.02 13.26 8.45
C GLU A 34 -14.74 14.48 7.56
N ALA A 35 -14.16 15.55 8.13
CA ALA A 35 -13.74 16.74 7.38
C ALA A 35 -12.65 16.42 6.35
N GLU A 36 -11.67 15.57 6.70
CA GLU A 36 -10.61 15.15 5.77
C GLU A 36 -11.15 14.24 4.67
N LYS A 37 -12.07 13.31 5.01
CA LYS A 37 -12.70 12.43 4.02
C LYS A 37 -13.48 13.24 2.98
N GLU A 38 -14.25 14.22 3.44
CA GLU A 38 -15.02 15.11 2.58
C GLU A 38 -14.10 16.00 1.71
N ALA A 39 -13.01 16.54 2.28
CA ALA A 39 -12.04 17.32 1.51
C ALA A 39 -11.40 16.51 0.37
N ILE A 40 -11.05 15.25 0.61
CA ILE A 40 -10.51 14.35 -0.42
C ILE A 40 -11.56 14.07 -1.50
N LYS A 41 -12.82 13.85 -1.10
CA LYS A 41 -13.92 13.61 -2.03
C LYS A 41 -14.16 14.82 -2.94
N GLN A 42 -14.27 16.02 -2.36
CA GLN A 42 -14.44 17.26 -3.14
C GLN A 42 -13.26 17.51 -4.08
N TRP A 43 -12.03 17.23 -3.63
CA TRP A 43 -10.86 17.30 -4.50
C TRP A 43 -10.98 16.35 -5.69
N ARG A 44 -11.36 15.08 -5.47
CA ARG A 44 -11.58 14.10 -6.55
C ARG A 44 -12.64 14.55 -7.54
N GLU A 45 -13.76 15.06 -7.05
CA GLU A 45 -14.83 15.62 -7.88
C GLU A 45 -14.34 16.82 -8.71
N SER A 46 -13.49 17.68 -8.13
CA SER A 46 -12.95 18.86 -8.82
C SER A 46 -11.97 18.53 -9.95
N VAL A 47 -11.12 17.51 -9.78
CA VAL A 47 -10.12 17.12 -10.79
C VAL A 47 -10.65 16.08 -11.77
N GLY A 48 -11.70 15.34 -11.39
CA GLY A 48 -12.28 14.22 -12.12
C GLY A 48 -11.61 12.88 -11.81
N GLU A 49 -12.41 11.80 -11.79
CA GLU A 49 -12.00 10.44 -11.44
C GLU A 49 -10.77 9.93 -12.23
N VAL A 50 -10.73 10.20 -13.55
CA VAL A 50 -9.62 9.76 -14.41
C VAL A 50 -8.28 10.36 -13.93
N LYS A 51 -8.24 11.67 -13.68
CA LYS A 51 -7.02 12.35 -13.22
C LYS A 51 -6.65 11.98 -11.79
N ALA A 52 -7.65 11.77 -10.93
CA ALA A 52 -7.40 11.27 -9.58
C ALA A 52 -6.72 9.89 -9.60
N MET A 53 -7.13 9.01 -10.51
CA MET A 53 -6.54 7.69 -10.70
C MET A 53 -5.14 7.73 -11.31
N GLU A 54 -4.86 8.65 -12.24
CA GLU A 54 -3.50 8.87 -12.77
C GLU A 54 -2.48 9.17 -11.66
N GLY A 55 -2.88 9.94 -10.64
CA GLY A 55 -2.04 10.20 -9.47
C GLY A 55 -1.64 8.93 -8.71
N ALA A 56 -2.58 8.01 -8.50
CA ALA A 56 -2.33 6.74 -7.83
C ALA A 56 -1.46 5.80 -8.69
N ASN A 57 -1.73 5.73 -10.00
CA ASN A 57 -0.97 4.92 -10.94
C ASN A 57 0.50 5.38 -11.02
N ARG A 58 0.72 6.69 -11.13
CA ARG A 58 2.07 7.27 -11.16
C ARG A 58 2.85 6.95 -9.88
N GLY A 59 2.20 6.99 -8.72
CA GLY A 59 2.83 6.58 -7.46
C GLY A 59 3.29 5.12 -7.49
N THR A 60 2.44 4.23 -8.02
CA THR A 60 2.76 2.80 -8.17
C THR A 60 3.97 2.58 -9.08
N GLU A 61 4.01 3.27 -10.23
CA GLU A 61 5.12 3.18 -11.17
C GLU A 61 6.45 3.67 -10.57
N ILE A 62 6.42 4.78 -9.83
CA ILE A 62 7.62 5.31 -9.17
C ILE A 62 8.13 4.35 -8.10
N HIS A 63 7.25 3.79 -7.27
CA HIS A 63 7.63 2.79 -6.28
C HIS A 63 8.27 1.56 -6.93
N ALA A 64 7.66 1.03 -8.00
CA ALA A 64 8.22 -0.10 -8.74
C ALA A 64 9.58 0.23 -9.35
N LEU A 65 9.79 1.43 -9.89
CA LEU A 65 11.09 1.86 -10.41
C LEU A 65 12.14 1.91 -9.30
N CYS A 66 11.81 2.47 -8.14
CA CYS A 66 12.71 2.51 -6.99
C CYS A 66 13.07 1.10 -6.51
N GLU A 67 12.09 0.22 -6.32
CA GLU A 67 12.30 -1.18 -5.91
C GLU A 67 13.22 -1.92 -6.89
N ASN A 68 12.95 -1.82 -8.19
CA ASN A 68 13.77 -2.43 -9.23
C ASN A 68 15.21 -1.90 -9.23
N TYR A 69 15.39 -0.58 -9.02
CA TYR A 69 16.72 0.01 -8.92
C TYR A 69 17.47 -0.55 -7.70
N PHE A 70 16.82 -0.56 -6.54
CA PHE A 70 17.40 -1.06 -5.32
C PHE A 70 17.77 -2.55 -5.40
N ASP A 71 16.89 -3.38 -5.95
CA ASP A 71 17.17 -4.80 -6.17
C ASP A 71 18.33 -5.01 -7.13
N ARG A 72 18.37 -4.26 -8.24
CA ARG A 72 19.43 -4.41 -9.25
C ARG A 72 20.82 -4.06 -8.73
N TYR A 73 20.93 -3.03 -7.90
CA TYR A 73 22.24 -2.48 -7.49
C TYR A 73 22.67 -2.89 -6.08
N PHE A 74 21.72 -3.20 -5.19
CA PHE A 74 22.00 -3.54 -3.79
C PHE A 74 21.55 -4.95 -3.40
N GLY A 75 20.87 -5.68 -4.30
CA GLY A 75 20.47 -7.07 -4.05
C GLY A 75 19.54 -7.23 -2.85
N LEU A 76 18.68 -6.23 -2.59
CA LEU A 76 17.81 -6.13 -1.40
C LEU A 76 16.89 -7.35 -1.19
N THR A 77 16.40 -7.95 -2.27
CA THR A 77 15.72 -9.25 -2.26
C THR A 77 16.52 -10.36 -1.58
N THR A 78 17.85 -10.40 -1.76
CA THR A 78 18.75 -11.41 -1.17
C THR A 78 18.92 -11.23 0.35
N GLU A 79 18.96 -10.00 0.86
CA GLU A 79 19.10 -9.75 2.30
C GLU A 79 17.80 -9.98 3.08
N ILE A 80 16.64 -9.62 2.51
CA ILE A 80 15.33 -9.89 3.13
C ILE A 80 15.09 -11.40 3.25
N ASP A 81 15.45 -12.19 2.22
CA ASP A 81 15.31 -13.65 2.27
C ASP A 81 16.30 -14.30 3.23
N ARG A 82 17.50 -13.72 3.39
CA ARG A 82 18.47 -14.13 4.41
C ARG A 82 17.92 -13.91 5.83
N PHE A 83 17.34 -12.74 6.11
CA PHE A 83 16.75 -12.44 7.41
C PHE A 83 15.59 -13.40 7.77
N LYS A 84 14.74 -13.75 6.79
CA LYS A 84 13.65 -14.73 6.98
C LYS A 84 14.13 -16.17 7.24
N SER A 85 15.35 -16.53 6.84
CA SER A 85 15.91 -17.87 7.09
C SER A 85 16.46 -18.05 8.51
N GLN A 86 16.56 -16.96 9.28
CA GLN A 86 17.11 -16.95 10.63
C GLN A 86 16.03 -16.84 11.73
N ILE A 87 14.76 -16.88 11.34
CA ILE A 87 13.57 -16.84 12.22
C ILE A 87 12.69 -18.03 11.83
#